data_AF-A0A836PKP3-F1
#
_entry.id   AF-A0A836PKP3-F1
#
_cell.length_a   1.000
_cell.length_b   1.000
_cell.length_c   1.000
_cell.angle_alpha   90.00
_cell.angle_beta   90.00
_cell.angle_gamma   90.00
#
_symmetry.space_group_name_H-M   'P 1'
#
loop_
_entity.id
_entity.type
_entity.pdbx_description
1 polymer ?
#
loop_
_entity_poly.entity_id
_entity_poly.type
_entity_poly.pdbx_seq_one_letter_code
_entity_poly.pdbx_strand_id
1 'polypeptide(L)'
;MINFHTRKIILKNSDIRYRVILTKSGKALKTKTFRRKSDARTWGSRAVLNYQENEAKGIVPCTISFSQLADEYMHWWTGKYHDRVRLVSWWEKQLAGTLLSEITPELIREHLKPKKSKAPATYNKHLAVISAVLDFATIRQEDDDITEQYIKKNPCAEVRSLKVDNKRVWYLSDEEKPRLLQSARDIGGKFF
;
A
#
# COMPACT_ATOMS: atom_id res chain seq x y z
N MET A 1 5.45 -24.82 -12.97
CA MET A 1 3.99 -24.78 -13.17
C MET A 1 3.30 -25.05 -11.84
N ILE A 2 2.34 -24.21 -11.43
CA ILE A 2 1.58 -24.45 -10.19
C ILE A 2 0.52 -25.52 -10.44
N ASN A 3 0.39 -26.45 -9.51
CA ASN A 3 -0.57 -27.56 -9.60
C ASN A 3 -1.20 -27.82 -8.23
N PHE A 4 -2.23 -28.66 -8.20
CA PHE A 4 -2.79 -29.16 -6.95
C PHE A 4 -3.01 -30.65 -7.02
N HIS A 5 -2.95 -31.31 -5.87
CA HIS A 5 -3.40 -32.68 -5.73
C HIS A 5 -4.30 -32.82 -4.49
N THR A 6 -5.22 -33.78 -4.55
CA THR A 6 -6.19 -34.03 -3.48
C THR A 6 -5.89 -35.37 -2.83
N ARG A 7 -5.73 -35.35 -1.50
CA ARG A 7 -5.53 -36.54 -0.66
C ARG A 7 -6.79 -36.82 0.16
N LYS A 8 -7.27 -38.07 0.13
CA LYS A 8 -8.31 -38.54 1.06
C LYS A 8 -7.70 -38.75 2.45
N ILE A 9 -8.38 -38.28 3.49
CA ILE A 9 -8.01 -38.43 4.89
C ILE A 9 -9.18 -39.07 5.62
N ILE A 10 -8.89 -40.02 6.49
CA ILE A 10 -9.85 -40.63 7.40
C ILE A 10 -9.49 -40.12 8.80
N LEU A 11 -10.44 -39.47 9.46
CA LEU A 11 -10.28 -38.95 10.81
C LEU A 11 -10.47 -40.08 11.85
N LYS A 12 -10.10 -39.82 13.11
CA LYS A 12 -10.25 -40.79 14.21
C LYS A 12 -11.70 -41.23 14.44
N ASN A 13 -12.66 -40.36 14.10
CA ASN A 13 -14.10 -40.64 14.15
C ASN A 13 -14.62 -41.32 12.87
N SER A 14 -13.75 -41.87 12.02
CA SER A 14 -14.07 -42.47 10.72
C SER A 14 -14.63 -41.51 9.66
N ASP A 15 -14.69 -40.20 9.93
CA ASP A 15 -15.12 -39.21 8.93
C ASP A 15 -14.08 -39.09 7.81
N ILE A 16 -14.59 -39.07 6.57
CA ILE A 16 -13.78 -38.84 5.38
C ILE A 16 -13.67 -37.33 5.12
N ARG A 17 -12.44 -36.85 4.96
CA ARG A 17 -12.12 -35.49 4.50
C ARG A 17 -11.20 -35.53 3.27
N TYR A 18 -11.26 -34.47 2.47
CA TYR A 18 -10.41 -34.30 1.29
C TYR A 18 -9.49 -33.11 1.52
N ARG A 19 -8.18 -33.36 1.58
CA ARG A 19 -7.16 -32.32 1.72
C ARG A 19 -6.59 -31.98 0.36
N VAL A 20 -6.66 -30.71 -0.02
CA VAL A 20 -6.03 -30.18 -1.22
C VAL A 20 -4.69 -29.58 -0.82
N ILE A 21 -3.64 -29.93 -1.56
CA ILE A 21 -2.29 -29.40 -1.39
C ILE A 21 -1.92 -28.71 -2.71
N LEU A 22 -1.72 -27.39 -2.63
CA LEU A 22 -1.27 -26.55 -3.73
C LEU A 22 0.27 -26.64 -3.78
N THR A 23 0.84 -26.97 -4.94
CA THR A 23 2.29 -27.12 -5.11
C THR A 23 2.84 -26.25 -6.24
N LYS A 24 4.00 -25.62 -6.03
CA LYS A 24 4.78 -24.96 -7.09
C LYS A 24 6.15 -25.62 -7.17
N SER A 25 6.47 -26.17 -8.33
CA SER A 25 7.76 -26.86 -8.58
C SER A 25 8.11 -27.90 -7.50
N GLY A 26 7.11 -28.69 -7.09
CA GLY A 26 7.28 -29.76 -6.09
C GLY A 26 7.16 -29.34 -4.62
N LYS A 27 7.23 -28.04 -4.28
CA LYS A 27 7.07 -27.56 -2.90
C LYS A 27 5.62 -27.21 -2.60
N ALA A 28 5.13 -27.57 -1.42
CA ALA A 28 3.78 -27.25 -0.95
C ALA A 28 3.69 -25.77 -0.54
N LEU A 29 2.70 -25.05 -1.09
CA LEU A 29 2.45 -23.62 -0.82
C LEU A 29 1.32 -23.41 0.20
N LYS A 30 0.16 -24.02 -0.06
CA LYS A 30 -1.04 -23.87 0.75
C LYS A 30 -1.80 -25.18 0.82
N THR A 31 -2.42 -25.43 1.97
CA THR A 31 -3.21 -26.64 2.21
C THR A 31 -4.57 -26.26 2.77
N LYS A 32 -5.64 -26.93 2.29
CA LYS A 32 -6.99 -26.76 2.85
C LYS A 32 -7.75 -28.08 2.83
N THR A 33 -8.62 -28.29 3.82
CA THR A 33 -9.40 -29.52 3.99
C THR A 33 -10.90 -29.27 3.77
N PHE A 34 -11.56 -30.22 3.12
CA PHE A 34 -12.97 -30.14 2.73
C PHE A 34 -13.72 -31.42 3.11
N ARG A 35 -15.05 -31.33 3.22
CA ARG A 35 -15.93 -32.50 3.44
C ARG A 35 -16.19 -33.24 2.13
N ARG A 36 -16.46 -32.54 1.03
CA ARG A 36 -16.80 -33.12 -0.28
C ARG A 36 -15.61 -33.07 -1.24
N LYS A 37 -15.45 -34.12 -2.05
CA LYS A 37 -14.40 -34.20 -3.09
C LYS A 37 -14.59 -33.14 -4.19
N SER A 38 -15.85 -32.85 -4.54
CA SER A 38 -16.21 -31.80 -5.50
C SER A 38 -15.69 -30.44 -5.07
N ASP A 39 -15.95 -30.04 -3.82
CA ASP A 39 -15.58 -28.73 -3.28
C ASP A 39 -14.05 -28.59 -3.21
N ALA A 40 -13.37 -29.68 -2.81
CA ALA A 40 -11.91 -29.76 -2.85
C ALA A 40 -11.36 -29.51 -4.27
N ARG A 41 -11.92 -30.18 -5.27
CA ARG A 41 -11.48 -30.02 -6.67
C ARG A 41 -11.75 -28.60 -7.19
N THR A 42 -12.96 -28.08 -6.97
CA THR A 42 -13.34 -26.72 -7.38
C THR A 42 -12.43 -25.67 -6.72
N TRP A 43 -12.16 -25.81 -5.42
CA TRP A 43 -11.25 -24.90 -4.72
C TRP A 43 -9.82 -25.00 -5.26
N GLY A 44 -9.30 -26.22 -5.49
CA GLY A 44 -7.96 -26.42 -6.04
C GLY A 44 -7.79 -25.80 -7.43
N SER A 45 -8.76 -26.02 -8.33
CA SER A 45 -8.78 -25.41 -9.66
C SER A 45 -8.82 -23.89 -9.59
N ARG A 46 -9.71 -23.31 -8.76
CA ARG A 46 -9.77 -21.85 -8.55
C ARG A 46 -8.47 -21.29 -7.97
N ALA A 47 -7.85 -21.98 -7.01
CA ALA A 47 -6.60 -21.53 -6.41
C ALA A 47 -5.44 -21.51 -7.42
N VAL A 48 -5.38 -22.48 -8.33
CA VAL A 48 -4.41 -22.49 -9.44
C VAL A 48 -4.66 -21.33 -10.39
N LEU A 49 -5.90 -21.12 -10.83
CA LEU A 49 -6.25 -20.01 -11.72
C LEU A 49 -5.93 -18.65 -11.09
N ASN A 50 -6.33 -18.43 -9.83
CA ASN A 50 -6.02 -17.19 -9.11
C ASN A 50 -4.50 -16.96 -9.00
N TYR A 51 -3.72 -18.02 -8.78
CA TYR A 51 -2.26 -17.88 -8.73
C TYR A 51 -1.69 -17.53 -10.10
N GLN A 52 -2.17 -18.16 -11.16
CA GLN A 52 -1.76 -17.84 -12.54
C GLN A 52 -2.16 -16.41 -12.92
N GLU A 53 -3.35 -15.96 -12.54
CA GLU A 53 -3.79 -14.57 -12.73
C GLU A 53 -2.90 -13.60 -11.95
N ASN A 54 -2.60 -13.90 -10.69
CA ASN A 54 -1.70 -13.07 -9.89
C ASN A 54 -0.29 -13.02 -10.49
N GLU A 55 0.23 -14.16 -10.95
CA GLU A 55 1.53 -14.26 -11.64
C GLU A 55 1.53 -13.46 -12.95
N ALA A 56 0.46 -13.53 -13.74
CA ALA A 56 0.28 -12.76 -14.97
C ALA A 56 0.15 -11.24 -14.71
N LYS A 57 -0.50 -10.85 -13.61
CA LYS A 57 -0.59 -9.46 -13.13
C LYS A 57 0.70 -8.99 -12.44
N GLY A 58 1.70 -9.87 -12.25
CA GLY A 58 2.93 -9.56 -11.52
C GLY A 58 2.76 -9.43 -10.00
N ILE A 59 1.61 -9.79 -9.45
CA ILE A 59 1.27 -9.72 -8.03
C ILE A 59 1.94 -10.87 -7.27
N VAL A 60 2.80 -10.54 -6.31
CA VAL A 60 3.29 -11.52 -5.32
C VAL A 60 2.28 -11.58 -4.19
N PRO A 61 1.74 -12.77 -3.84
CA PRO A 61 0.83 -12.89 -2.72
C PRO A 61 1.57 -12.52 -1.43
N CYS A 62 1.23 -11.35 -0.90
CA CYS A 62 1.77 -10.80 0.33
C CYS A 62 0.70 -10.95 1.43
N THR A 63 1.09 -11.52 2.57
CA THR A 63 0.19 -11.67 3.72
C THR A 63 0.16 -10.45 4.64
N ILE A 64 1.01 -9.45 4.35
CA ILE A 64 1.10 -8.22 5.12
C ILE A 64 -0.02 -7.27 4.72
N SER A 65 -0.65 -6.67 5.72
CA SER A 65 -1.66 -5.64 5.53
C SER A 65 -1.02 -4.26 5.40
N PHE A 66 -1.77 -3.30 4.83
CA PHE A 66 -1.31 -1.91 4.79
C PHE A 66 -1.04 -1.33 6.18
N SER A 67 -1.85 -1.68 7.19
CA SER A 67 -1.65 -1.21 8.57
C SER A 67 -0.31 -1.66 9.14
N GLN A 68 0.04 -2.94 8.97
CA GLN A 68 1.34 -3.45 9.42
C GLN A 68 2.50 -2.72 8.75
N LEU A 69 2.41 -2.52 7.43
CA LEU A 69 3.41 -1.75 6.69
C LEU A 69 3.51 -0.29 7.17
N ALA A 70 2.36 0.34 7.44
CA ALA A 70 2.31 1.72 7.91
C ALA A 70 2.95 1.86 9.30
N ASP A 71 2.72 0.91 10.20
CA ASP A 71 3.34 0.87 11.53
C ASP A 71 4.86 0.70 11.42
N GLU A 72 5.32 -0.26 10.61
CA GLU A 72 6.74 -0.45 10.32
C GLU A 72 7.36 0.83 9.72
N TYR A 73 6.73 1.41 8.71
CA TYR A 73 7.19 2.64 8.07
C TYR A 73 7.32 3.80 9.06
N MET A 74 6.34 3.97 9.94
CA MET A 74 6.33 5.04 10.94
C MET A 74 7.36 4.81 12.04
N HIS A 75 7.69 3.56 12.38
CA HIS A 75 8.75 3.22 13.31
C HIS A 75 10.13 3.68 12.80
N TRP A 76 10.40 3.50 11.50
CA TRP A 76 11.65 3.92 10.86
C TRP A 76 11.71 5.42 10.54
N TRP A 77 10.58 6.12 10.62
CA TRP A 77 10.50 7.50 10.16
C TRP A 77 11.05 8.50 11.20
N THR A 78 12.07 9.26 10.79
CA THR A 78 12.82 10.21 11.65
C THR A 78 12.10 11.53 11.97
N GLY A 79 10.83 11.69 11.62
CA GLY A 79 10.03 12.84 12.08
C GLY A 79 10.15 14.16 11.30
N LYS A 80 10.95 14.23 10.22
CA LYS A 80 11.27 15.50 9.50
C LYS A 80 10.07 16.35 9.03
N TYR A 81 8.88 15.77 8.86
CA TYR A 81 7.69 16.44 8.33
C TYR A 81 6.43 16.11 9.15
N HIS A 82 6.01 17.00 10.04
CA HIS A 82 4.88 16.77 10.96
C HIS A 82 3.58 16.31 10.28
N ASP A 83 3.30 16.77 9.06
CA ASP A 83 2.07 16.40 8.33
C ASP A 83 2.04 14.93 7.86
N ARG A 84 3.19 14.24 7.87
CA ARG A 84 3.30 12.86 7.38
C ARG A 84 2.54 11.87 8.27
N VAL A 85 2.60 12.03 9.60
CA VAL A 85 1.83 11.20 10.56
C VAL A 85 0.34 11.25 10.22
N ARG A 86 -0.20 12.46 10.01
CA ARG A 86 -1.62 12.67 9.70
C ARG A 86 -2.01 12.05 8.37
N LEU A 87 -1.15 12.15 7.35
CA LEU A 87 -1.40 11.60 6.03
C LEU A 87 -1.31 10.07 6.01
N VAL A 88 -0.36 9.48 6.74
CA VAL A 88 -0.26 8.02 6.90
C VAL A 88 -1.48 7.49 7.65
N SER A 89 -1.88 8.11 8.76
CA SER A 89 -3.10 7.72 9.49
C SER A 89 -4.37 7.87 8.65
N TRP A 90 -4.43 8.88 7.75
CA TRP A 90 -5.56 8.98 6.82
C TRP A 90 -5.62 7.77 5.88
N TRP A 91 -4.48 7.34 5.32
CA TRP A 91 -4.41 6.17 4.45
C TRP A 91 -4.66 4.86 5.19
N GLU A 92 -4.15 4.73 6.41
CA GLU A 92 -4.42 3.60 7.29
C GLU A 92 -5.93 3.45 7.49
N LYS A 93 -6.66 4.53 7.80
CA LYS A 93 -8.13 4.48 7.89
C LYS A 93 -8.84 4.06 6.60
N GLN A 94 -8.24 4.30 5.43
CA GLN A 94 -8.82 3.90 4.15
C GLN A 94 -8.52 2.43 3.80
N LEU A 95 -7.36 1.92 4.20
CA LEU A 95 -6.81 0.63 3.78
C LEU A 95 -6.56 -0.34 4.94
N ALA A 96 -7.10 -0.06 6.13
CA ALA A 96 -6.98 -0.89 7.33
C ALA A 96 -7.67 -2.25 7.11
N GLY A 97 -6.91 -3.22 6.63
CA GLY A 97 -7.39 -4.57 6.31
C GLY A 97 -7.17 -4.99 4.86
N THR A 98 -6.74 -4.08 3.99
CA THR A 98 -6.32 -4.44 2.63
C THR A 98 -4.92 -5.03 2.66
N LEU A 99 -4.74 -6.19 2.02
CA LEU A 99 -3.42 -6.78 1.84
C LEU A 99 -2.62 -5.97 0.83
N LEU A 100 -1.29 -5.89 1.00
CA LEU A 100 -0.45 -5.15 0.06
C LEU A 100 -0.59 -5.65 -1.40
N SER A 101 -0.85 -6.95 -1.59
CA SER A 101 -1.09 -7.54 -2.92
C SER A 101 -2.39 -7.12 -3.58
N GLU A 102 -3.35 -6.60 -2.81
CA GLU A 102 -4.66 -6.16 -3.28
C GLU A 102 -4.69 -4.65 -3.59
N ILE A 103 -3.63 -3.92 -3.22
CA ILE A 103 -3.52 -2.50 -3.50
C ILE A 103 -3.17 -2.31 -4.98
N THR A 104 -4.18 -1.96 -5.77
CA THR A 104 -4.04 -1.65 -7.20
C THR A 104 -3.97 -0.14 -7.44
N PRO A 105 -3.43 0.30 -8.60
CA PRO A 105 -3.51 1.70 -9.02
C PRO A 105 -4.94 2.23 -9.05
N GLU A 106 -5.92 1.40 -9.40
CA GLU A 106 -7.35 1.71 -9.45
C GLU A 106 -7.91 2.01 -8.06
N LEU A 107 -7.57 1.18 -7.06
CA LEU A 107 -7.99 1.39 -5.68
C LEU A 107 -7.43 2.71 -5.12
N ILE A 108 -6.16 3.01 -5.41
CA ILE A 108 -5.54 4.28 -5.02
C ILE A 108 -6.27 5.46 -5.69
N ARG A 109 -6.59 5.35 -6.99
CA ARG A 109 -7.37 6.36 -7.72
C ARG A 109 -8.76 6.58 -7.11
N GLU A 110 -9.41 5.52 -6.65
CA GLU A 110 -10.73 5.58 -6.01
C GLU A 110 -10.68 6.40 -4.72
N HIS A 111 -9.78 6.06 -3.79
CA HIS A 111 -9.63 6.80 -2.54
C HIS A 111 -9.14 8.24 -2.74
N LEU A 112 -8.37 8.52 -3.80
CA LEU A 112 -7.94 9.87 -4.13
C LEU A 112 -8.99 10.70 -4.88
N LYS A 113 -10.04 10.08 -5.44
CA LYS A 113 -11.09 10.78 -6.20
C LYS A 113 -11.73 11.95 -5.44
N PRO A 114 -12.09 11.83 -4.14
CA PRO A 114 -12.62 12.96 -3.37
C PRO A 114 -11.63 14.12 -3.23
N LYS A 115 -10.32 13.83 -3.21
CA LYS A 115 -9.26 14.85 -3.06
C LYS A 115 -9.05 15.67 -4.33
N LYS A 116 -9.57 15.24 -5.48
CA LYS A 116 -9.54 16.04 -6.73
C LYS A 116 -10.37 17.32 -6.64
N SER A 117 -11.34 17.39 -5.71
CA SER A 117 -12.09 18.61 -5.41
C SER A 117 -11.28 19.64 -4.62
N LYS A 118 -10.13 19.25 -4.07
CA LYS A 118 -9.21 20.12 -3.32
C LYS A 118 -8.11 20.64 -4.24
N ALA A 119 -7.25 21.51 -3.70
CA ALA A 119 -6.09 22.01 -4.42
C ALA A 119 -5.22 20.85 -4.93
N PRO A 120 -4.66 20.92 -6.16
CA PRO A 120 -3.78 19.88 -6.71
C PRO A 120 -2.62 19.48 -5.80
N ALA A 121 -2.07 20.45 -5.06
CA ALA A 121 -1.03 20.20 -4.05
C ALA A 121 -1.50 19.25 -2.95
N THR A 122 -2.75 19.35 -2.50
CA THR A 122 -3.31 18.47 -1.47
C THR A 122 -3.44 17.04 -1.98
N TYR A 123 -3.96 16.86 -3.20
CA TYR A 123 -4.03 15.54 -3.85
C TYR A 123 -2.63 14.93 -3.97
N ASN A 124 -1.67 15.69 -4.50
CA ASN A 124 -0.30 15.21 -4.72
C ASN A 124 0.41 14.86 -3.41
N LYS A 125 0.16 15.59 -2.32
CA LYS A 125 0.69 15.24 -0.98
C LYS A 125 0.18 13.87 -0.51
N HIS A 126 -1.11 13.58 -0.68
CA HIS A 126 -1.65 12.27 -0.30
C HIS A 126 -1.05 11.16 -1.14
N LEU A 127 -0.96 11.36 -2.46
CA LEU A 127 -0.33 10.42 -3.39
C LEU A 127 1.16 10.18 -3.06
N ALA A 128 1.92 11.23 -2.78
CA ALA A 128 3.34 11.13 -2.45
C ALA A 128 3.58 10.36 -1.14
N VAL A 129 2.71 10.51 -0.13
CA VAL A 129 2.85 9.78 1.13
C VAL A 129 2.57 8.29 0.95
N ILE A 130 1.47 7.89 0.29
CA ILE A 130 1.24 6.46 0.04
C ILE A 130 2.29 5.86 -0.89
N SER A 131 2.79 6.62 -1.87
CA SER A 131 3.91 6.20 -2.70
C SER A 131 5.12 5.87 -1.83
N ALA A 132 5.50 6.76 -0.91
CA ALA A 132 6.65 6.53 -0.03
C ALA A 132 6.48 5.32 0.90
N VAL A 133 5.27 5.09 1.43
CA VAL A 133 4.97 3.91 2.26
C VAL A 133 5.07 2.62 1.43
N LEU A 134 4.54 2.61 0.20
CA LEU A 134 4.63 1.44 -0.68
C LEU A 134 6.02 1.26 -1.29
N ASP A 135 6.80 2.32 -1.46
CA ASP A 135 8.20 2.22 -1.86
C ASP A 135 9.03 1.54 -0.75
N PHE A 136 8.75 1.84 0.53
CA PHE A 136 9.32 1.12 1.67
C PHE A 136 9.00 -0.39 1.65
N ALA A 137 7.87 -0.80 1.06
CA ALA A 137 7.53 -2.21 0.87
C ALA A 137 8.24 -2.89 -0.33
N THR A 138 8.79 -2.10 -1.26
CA THR A 138 9.55 -2.61 -2.41
C THR A 138 11.04 -2.78 -2.11
N ILE A 139 11.57 -1.97 -1.18
CA ILE A 139 12.98 -1.91 -0.80
C ILE A 139 13.10 -2.18 0.70
N ARG A 140 13.55 -3.38 1.07
CA ARG A 140 14.21 -3.61 2.36
C ARG A 140 15.71 -3.66 2.08
N GLN A 141 16.42 -2.60 2.46
CA GLN A 141 17.87 -2.58 2.47
C GLN A 141 18.31 -2.69 3.92
N GLU A 142 18.97 -3.79 4.26
CA GLU A 142 20.08 -3.76 5.20
C GLU A 142 21.29 -4.41 4.55
N ASP A 143 22.46 -3.86 4.88
CA ASP A 143 23.77 -4.26 4.40
C ASP A 143 23.93 -5.80 4.46
N ASP A 144 24.33 -6.37 3.33
CA ASP A 144 24.72 -7.78 3.14
C ASP A 144 23.67 -8.90 3.32
N ASP A 145 22.38 -8.62 3.63
CA ASP A 145 21.35 -9.66 3.61
C ASP A 145 19.99 -9.16 3.07
N ILE A 146 19.55 -9.71 1.94
CA ILE A 146 18.28 -9.34 1.27
C ILE A 146 17.11 -9.87 2.11
N THR A 147 16.64 -9.08 3.06
CA THR A 147 15.49 -9.45 3.89
C THR A 147 14.19 -8.96 3.24
N GLU A 148 13.40 -9.89 2.72
CA GLU A 148 11.94 -9.81 2.48
C GLU A 148 11.38 -8.55 1.76
N GLN A 149 11.48 -8.52 0.42
CA GLN A 149 10.62 -7.67 -0.41
C GLN A 149 9.14 -8.08 -0.27
N TYR A 150 8.28 -7.18 0.21
CA TYR A 150 6.85 -7.44 0.34
C TYR A 150 6.09 -7.34 -0.98
N ILE A 151 6.44 -6.37 -1.82
CA ILE A 151 5.85 -6.16 -3.15
C ILE A 151 6.93 -5.89 -4.19
N LYS A 152 6.73 -6.37 -5.42
CA LYS A 152 7.72 -6.21 -6.51
C LYS A 152 7.79 -4.80 -7.07
N LYS A 153 6.65 -4.11 -7.16
CA LYS A 153 6.51 -2.81 -7.82
C LYS A 153 5.52 -1.97 -7.03
N ASN A 154 5.81 -0.69 -6.88
CA ASN A 154 4.89 0.26 -6.29
C ASN A 154 3.73 0.57 -7.27
N PRO A 155 2.47 0.29 -6.90
CA PRO A 155 1.30 0.59 -7.74
C PRO A 155 1.08 2.10 -7.94
N CYS A 156 1.63 2.96 -7.08
CA CYS A 156 1.53 4.42 -7.22
C CYS A 156 2.21 4.95 -8.49
N ALA A 157 3.17 4.21 -9.07
CA ALA A 157 3.86 4.60 -10.30
C ALA A 157 2.90 4.80 -11.49
N GLU A 158 1.73 4.15 -11.48
CA GLU A 158 0.71 4.24 -12.52
C GLU A 158 -0.39 5.27 -12.21
N VAL A 159 -0.28 5.96 -11.06
CA VAL A 159 -1.22 7.00 -10.64
C VAL A 159 -0.60 8.37 -10.90
N ARG A 160 -1.19 9.10 -11.86
CA ARG A 160 -0.67 10.41 -12.26
C ARG A 160 -0.94 11.47 -11.20
N SER A 161 0.07 12.29 -10.92
CA SER A 161 -0.05 13.53 -10.15
C SER A 161 -0.81 14.61 -10.93
N LEU A 162 -1.48 15.50 -10.21
CA LEU A 162 -2.14 16.66 -10.80
C LEU A 162 -1.13 17.80 -11.02
N LYS A 163 -1.30 18.55 -12.10
CA LYS A 163 -0.48 19.75 -12.34
C LYS A 163 -0.81 20.79 -11.27
N VAL A 164 0.21 21.23 -10.54
CA VAL A 164 0.06 22.32 -9.56
C VAL A 164 0.30 23.63 -10.26
N ASP A 165 -0.63 24.57 -10.13
CA ASP A 165 -0.46 25.92 -10.65
C ASP A 165 0.33 26.76 -9.63
N ASN A 166 1.66 26.69 -9.69
CA ASN A 166 2.56 27.41 -8.79
C ASN A 166 2.81 28.87 -9.23
N LYS A 167 1.91 29.48 -10.02
CA LYS A 167 2.15 30.78 -10.66
C LYS A 167 2.11 31.98 -9.72
N ARG A 168 1.58 31.84 -8.50
CA ARG A 168 1.56 32.93 -7.52
C ARG A 168 2.75 32.82 -6.58
N VAL A 169 3.83 33.52 -6.92
CA VAL A 169 4.82 33.97 -5.95
C VAL A 169 4.66 35.48 -5.85
N TRP A 170 3.96 35.95 -4.82
CA TRP A 170 3.90 37.37 -4.49
C TRP A 170 5.16 37.73 -3.70
N TYR A 171 6.16 38.23 -4.41
CA TYR A 171 7.21 39.01 -3.78
C TYR A 171 6.63 40.36 -3.39
N LEU A 172 7.05 40.89 -2.24
CA LEU A 172 6.76 42.27 -1.89
C LEU A 172 7.36 43.18 -2.96
N SER A 173 6.55 44.05 -3.54
CA SER A 173 7.04 45.14 -4.38
C SER A 173 7.96 46.06 -3.56
N ASP A 174 8.76 46.87 -4.24
CA ASP A 174 9.63 47.83 -3.57
C ASP A 174 8.85 48.87 -2.75
N GLU A 175 7.56 49.08 -3.05
CA GLU A 175 6.66 49.93 -2.26
C GLU A 175 6.03 49.20 -1.06
N GLU A 176 5.82 47.89 -1.15
CA GLU A 176 5.25 47.08 -0.07
C GLU A 176 6.26 46.79 1.04
N LYS A 177 7.55 46.64 0.69
CA LYS A 177 8.65 46.42 1.65
C LYS A 177 8.71 47.48 2.75
N PRO A 178 8.78 48.79 2.48
CA PRO A 178 8.85 49.81 3.53
C PRO A 178 7.57 49.87 4.37
N ARG A 179 6.40 49.61 3.78
CA ARG A 179 5.12 49.56 4.52
C ARG A 179 5.10 48.40 5.52
N LEU A 180 5.57 47.22 5.12
CA LEU A 180 5.70 46.07 6.03
C LEU A 180 6.65 46.37 7.19
N LEU A 181 7.81 46.99 6.90
CA LEU A 181 8.80 47.35 7.92
C LEU A 181 8.26 48.39 8.90
N GLN A 182 7.47 49.36 8.43
CA GLN A 182 6.83 50.35 9.30
C GLN A 182 5.83 49.68 10.23
N SER A 183 4.90 48.88 9.68
CA SER A 183 3.93 48.13 10.50
C SER A 183 4.59 47.22 11.54
N ALA A 184 5.72 46.57 11.20
CA ALA A 184 6.47 45.74 12.13
C ALA A 184 7.10 46.54 13.30
N ARG A 185 7.55 47.78 13.04
CA ARG A 185 8.05 48.70 14.07
C ARG A 185 6.93 49.17 15.00
N ASP A 186 5.77 49.49 14.44
CA ASP A 186 4.61 49.98 15.20
C ASP A 186 4.06 48.90 16.16
N ILE A 187 4.13 47.62 15.77
CA ILE A 187 3.76 46.47 16.61
C ILE A 187 4.83 46.19 17.69
N GLY A 188 6.03 46.77 17.56
CA GLY A 188 7.12 46.63 18.55
C GLY A 188 7.72 45.22 18.62
N GLY A 189 7.63 44.45 17.52
CA GLY A 189 8.15 43.07 17.47
C GLY A 189 7.41 42.06 18.35
N LYS A 190 6.23 42.41 18.89
CA LYS A 190 5.34 41.47 19.57
C LYS A 190 4.62 40.62 18.53
N PHE A 191 5.26 39.53 18.11
CA PHE A 191 4.59 38.45 17.40
C PHE A 191 3.88 37.58 18.46
N PHE A 192 2.55 37.57 18.44
CA PHE A 192 1.74 36.71 19.31
C PHE A 192 1.87 35.24 18.93
#